data_AF-A0A1G2TJS6-F1
#
_entry.id   AF-A0A1G2TJS6-F1
#
_cell.length_a   1.000
_cell.length_b   1.000
_cell.length_c   1.000
_cell.angle_alpha   90.00
_cell.angle_beta   90.00
_cell.angle_gamma   90.00
#
_symmetry.space_group_name_H-M   'P 1'
#
loop_
_entity.id
_entity.type
_entity.pdbx_description
1 polymer ?
#
loop_
_entity_poly.entity_id
_entity_poly.type
_entity_poly.pdbx_seq_one_letter_code
_entity_poly.pdbx_strand_id
1 'polypeptide(L)'
;ERRLRAARLAGLQQVPVLIRTGEETDLMKLELAIIENIQREDLSPVDRARAFDRLVKEFNFKHHEIGKKVGKSREYVSNSLRILSLPEYIINALSENKLTEGHTRPLMMLIDRPQEQETLFKEILAKKLNVREAESIARHIAVERARKLIDQELIDIEDLFKEKLGTRVRIEKKEEGGRVTIDFFNKEDLRALLERIVADEKVNHSQIEISVENTSSLTDEEEVLIEDQTSKSEDDESLYSVTNFSI
;
A
#
# COMPACT_ATOMS: atom_id res chain seq x y z
N GLU A 1 -12.69 34.29 -26.70
CA GLU A 1 -13.45 34.25 -27.98
C GLU A 1 -14.99 34.17 -27.84
N ARG A 2 -15.56 33.31 -26.98
CA ARG A 2 -17.03 33.19 -26.81
C ARG A 2 -17.74 34.51 -26.46
N ARG A 3 -17.20 35.30 -25.52
CA ARG A 3 -17.76 36.60 -25.13
C ARG A 3 -17.77 37.62 -26.27
N LEU A 4 -16.76 37.61 -27.15
CA LEU A 4 -16.69 38.48 -28.32
C LEU A 4 -17.78 38.12 -29.34
N ARG A 5 -17.98 36.82 -29.61
CA ARG A 5 -19.08 36.37 -30.50
C ARG A 5 -20.45 36.74 -29.93
N ALA A 6 -20.65 36.55 -28.62
CA ALA A 6 -21.90 36.94 -27.95
C ALA A 6 -22.15 38.45 -28.02
N ALA A 7 -21.13 39.28 -27.78
CA ALA A 7 -21.23 40.72 -27.89
C ALA A 7 -21.55 41.19 -29.32
N ARG A 8 -20.99 40.51 -30.33
CA ARG A 8 -21.28 40.77 -31.75
C ARG A 8 -22.73 40.43 -32.11
N LEU A 9 -23.24 39.30 -31.60
CA LEU A 9 -24.65 38.92 -31.77
C LEU A 9 -25.60 39.87 -31.03
N ALA A 10 -25.16 40.42 -29.90
CA ALA A 10 -25.92 41.40 -29.11
C ALA A 10 -25.83 42.84 -29.66
N GLY A 11 -25.08 43.09 -30.75
CA GLY A 11 -24.94 44.42 -31.35
C GLY A 11 -24.16 45.43 -30.50
N LEU A 12 -23.39 44.97 -29.50
CA LEU A 12 -22.60 45.85 -28.64
C LEU A 12 -21.42 46.45 -29.42
N GLN A 13 -21.35 47.78 -29.47
CA GLN A 13 -20.25 48.48 -30.14
C GLN A 13 -18.95 48.51 -29.31
N GLN A 14 -19.06 48.39 -27.98
CA GLN A 14 -17.93 48.40 -27.07
C GLN A 14 -18.05 47.24 -26.09
N VAL A 15 -16.91 46.64 -25.75
CA VAL A 15 -16.81 45.59 -24.74
C VAL A 15 -15.75 45.98 -23.73
N PRO A 16 -15.98 45.77 -22.42
CA PRO A 16 -14.95 45.98 -21.43
C PRO A 16 -13.83 44.97 -21.64
N VAL A 17 -12.62 45.46 -21.89
CA VAL A 17 -11.40 44.65 -22.06
C VAL A 17 -10.32 45.17 -21.12
N LEU A 18 -9.67 44.25 -20.41
CA LEU A 18 -8.47 44.54 -19.66
C LEU A 18 -7.27 44.30 -20.59
N ILE A 19 -6.60 45.36 -21.01
CA ILE A 19 -5.40 45.26 -21.84
C ILE A 19 -4.23 44.95 -20.90
N ARG A 20 -3.70 43.72 -20.97
CA ARG A 20 -2.45 43.37 -20.31
C ARG A 20 -1.29 43.68 -21.25
N THR A 21 -0.55 44.74 -20.97
CA THR A 21 0.69 45.10 -21.67
C THR A 21 1.87 44.47 -20.95
N GLY A 22 2.30 43.30 -21.44
CA GLY A 22 3.54 42.66 -21.02
C GLY A 22 4.09 41.82 -22.16
N GLU A 23 5.41 41.64 -22.20
CA GLU A 23 6.08 40.61 -23.00
C GLU A 23 5.75 39.22 -22.44
N GLU A 24 4.45 38.90 -22.31
CA GLU A 24 4.01 37.56 -22.01
C GLU A 24 4.27 36.73 -23.26
N THR A 25 5.27 35.84 -23.17
CA THR A 25 5.51 34.81 -24.17
C THR A 25 4.21 34.07 -24.45
N ASP A 26 4.00 33.60 -25.67
CA ASP A 26 2.76 32.89 -26.03
C ASP A 26 2.51 31.66 -25.14
N LEU A 27 3.57 31.08 -24.58
CA LEU A 27 3.52 30.07 -23.53
C LEU A 27 2.77 30.58 -22.29
N MET A 28 3.14 31.76 -21.78
CA MET A 28 2.55 32.35 -20.56
C MET A 28 1.06 32.69 -20.75
N LYS A 29 0.67 33.08 -21.97
CA LYS A 29 -0.75 33.26 -22.34
C LYS A 29 -1.51 31.93 -22.34
N LEU A 30 -0.90 30.87 -22.87
CA LEU A 30 -1.49 29.54 -22.89
C LEU A 30 -1.66 29.00 -21.46
N GLU A 31 -0.68 29.22 -20.58
CA GLU A 31 -0.74 28.86 -19.17
C GLU A 31 -1.97 29.50 -18.49
N LEU A 32 -2.10 30.82 -18.62
CA LEU A 32 -3.21 31.58 -18.04
C LEU A 32 -4.56 31.12 -18.58
N ALA A 33 -4.65 30.85 -19.89
CA ALA A 33 -5.87 30.35 -20.51
C ALA A 33 -6.27 28.96 -19.99
N ILE A 34 -5.31 28.09 -19.72
CA ILE A 34 -5.58 26.76 -19.14
C ILE A 34 -6.05 26.91 -17.69
N ILE A 35 -5.37 27.72 -16.87
CA ILE A 35 -5.73 27.93 -15.46
C ILE A 35 -7.14 28.55 -15.32
N GLU A 36 -7.47 29.57 -16.12
CA GLU A 36 -8.81 30.18 -16.12
C GLU A 36 -9.89 29.16 -16.51
N ASN A 37 -9.62 28.33 -17.52
CA ASN A 37 -10.58 27.28 -17.92
C ASN A 37 -10.78 26.22 -16.84
N ILE A 38 -9.74 25.86 -16.08
CA ILE A 38 -9.83 24.89 -14.97
C ILE A 38 -10.68 25.43 -13.82
N GLN A 39 -10.65 26.74 -13.56
CA GLN A 39 -11.41 27.36 -12.46
C GLN A 39 -12.93 27.42 -12.72
N ARG A 40 -13.39 26.97 -13.89
CA ARG A 40 -14.82 26.88 -14.19
C ARG A 40 -15.48 25.72 -13.44
N GLU A 41 -16.59 26.01 -12.78
CA GLU A 41 -17.32 25.03 -11.97
C GLU A 41 -17.96 23.90 -12.80
N ASP A 42 -18.23 24.15 -14.09
CA ASP A 42 -18.90 23.22 -15.01
C ASP A 42 -17.95 22.27 -15.75
N LEU A 43 -16.67 22.22 -15.40
CA LEU A 43 -15.70 21.40 -16.10
C LEU A 43 -15.81 19.91 -15.72
N SER A 44 -15.96 19.05 -16.74
CA SER A 44 -15.93 17.59 -16.60
C SER A 44 -14.66 17.12 -15.87
N PRO A 45 -14.74 16.12 -14.96
CA PRO A 45 -13.57 15.58 -14.27
C PRO A 45 -12.45 15.13 -15.23
N VAL A 46 -12.82 14.58 -16.39
CA VAL A 46 -11.87 14.12 -17.41
C VAL A 46 -11.15 15.29 -18.06
N ASP A 47 -11.87 16.35 -18.42
CA ASP A 47 -11.27 17.53 -19.04
C ASP A 47 -10.38 18.29 -18.06
N ARG A 48 -10.76 18.32 -16.78
CA ARG A 48 -9.93 18.84 -15.69
C ARG A 48 -8.62 18.06 -15.57
N ALA A 49 -8.70 16.73 -15.60
CA ALA A 49 -7.51 15.87 -15.55
C ALA A 49 -6.59 16.11 -16.75
N ARG A 50 -7.14 16.22 -17.97
CA ARG A 50 -6.37 16.55 -19.19
C ARG A 50 -5.71 17.93 -19.11
N ALA A 51 -6.40 18.91 -18.53
CA ALA A 51 -5.85 20.25 -18.34
C ALA A 51 -4.68 20.24 -17.35
N PHE A 52 -4.78 19.48 -16.25
CA PHE A 52 -3.66 19.26 -15.34
C PHE A 52 -2.49 18.53 -16.02
N ASP A 53 -2.75 17.51 -16.84
CA ASP A 53 -1.71 16.78 -17.56
C ASP A 53 -0.93 17.68 -18.53
N ARG A 54 -1.62 18.61 -19.21
CA ARG A 54 -0.95 19.65 -20.03
C ARG A 54 -0.08 20.58 -19.19
N LEU A 55 -0.56 21.04 -18.03
CA LEU A 55 0.25 21.86 -17.12
C LEU A 55 1.52 21.14 -16.65
N VAL A 56 1.45 19.82 -16.44
CA VAL A 56 2.62 19.01 -16.08
C VAL A 56 3.56 18.84 -17.28
N LYS A 57 3.05 18.49 -18.47
CA LYS A 57 3.88 18.15 -19.64
C LYS A 57 4.45 19.35 -20.38
N GLU A 58 3.65 20.39 -20.60
CA GLU A 58 4.04 21.55 -21.41
C GLU A 58 4.76 22.62 -20.58
N PHE A 59 4.41 22.75 -19.30
CA PHE A 59 4.94 23.79 -18.41
C PHE A 59 5.84 23.23 -17.30
N ASN A 60 6.01 21.91 -17.24
CA ASN A 60 6.85 21.21 -16.26
C ASN A 60 6.49 21.52 -14.80
N PHE A 61 5.23 21.89 -14.54
CA PHE A 61 4.78 22.20 -13.19
C PHE A 61 4.66 20.95 -12.33
N LYS A 62 5.06 21.10 -11.07
CA LYS A 62 4.85 20.07 -10.05
C LYS A 62 3.40 20.11 -9.57
N HIS A 63 2.88 18.97 -9.13
CA HIS A 63 1.47 18.87 -8.69
C HIS A 63 1.09 19.87 -7.57
N HIS A 64 2.05 20.21 -6.69
CA HIS A 64 1.81 21.18 -5.63
C HIS A 64 1.74 22.63 -6.13
N GLU A 65 2.45 22.98 -7.21
CA GLU A 65 2.42 24.30 -7.85
C GLU A 65 1.08 24.51 -8.57
N ILE A 66 0.62 23.48 -9.28
CA ILE A 66 -0.71 23.44 -9.90
C ILE A 66 -1.79 23.63 -8.83
N GLY A 67 -1.70 22.91 -7.72
CA GLY A 67 -2.63 23.06 -6.59
C GLY A 67 -2.69 24.50 -6.06
N LYS A 68 -1.54 25.14 -5.85
CA LYS A 68 -1.46 26.55 -5.42
C LYS A 68 -2.10 27.51 -6.43
N LYS A 69 -1.83 27.35 -7.73
CA LYS A 69 -2.37 28.21 -8.79
C LYS A 69 -3.89 28.07 -8.96
N VAL A 70 -4.43 26.87 -8.71
CA VAL A 70 -5.87 26.56 -8.88
C VAL A 70 -6.65 26.68 -7.56
N GLY A 71 -5.97 26.90 -6.42
CA GLY A 71 -6.61 26.99 -5.10
C GLY A 71 -7.13 25.65 -4.59
N LYS A 72 -6.43 24.55 -4.90
CA LYS A 72 -6.78 23.17 -4.52
C LYS A 72 -5.58 22.45 -3.88
N SER A 73 -5.85 21.34 -3.19
CA SER A 73 -4.78 20.54 -2.59
C SER A 73 -3.95 19.80 -3.63
N ARG A 74 -2.71 19.43 -3.28
CA ARG A 74 -1.84 18.60 -4.12
C ARG A 74 -2.51 17.25 -4.41
N GLU A 75 -3.20 16.69 -3.41
CA GLU A 75 -3.89 15.41 -3.47
C GLU A 75 -5.02 15.46 -4.48
N TYR A 76 -5.76 16.58 -4.54
CA TYR A 76 -6.81 16.79 -5.52
C TYR A 76 -6.25 16.72 -6.96
N VAL A 77 -5.16 17.43 -7.24
CA VAL A 77 -4.49 17.40 -8.56
C VAL A 77 -4.02 15.99 -8.89
N SER A 78 -3.37 15.31 -7.94
CA SER A 78 -2.90 13.93 -8.14
C SER A 78 -4.05 12.96 -8.41
N ASN A 79 -5.15 13.04 -7.68
CA ASN A 79 -6.30 12.16 -7.87
C ASN A 79 -6.97 12.39 -9.22
N SER A 80 -7.13 13.66 -9.64
CA SER A 80 -7.65 13.97 -10.97
C SER A 80 -6.75 13.41 -12.07
N LEU A 81 -5.43 13.56 -11.96
CA LEU A 81 -4.49 13.00 -12.93
C LEU A 81 -4.59 11.47 -13.05
N ARG A 82 -4.83 10.76 -11.94
CA ARG A 82 -5.01 9.29 -11.98
C ARG A 82 -6.24 8.84 -12.75
N ILE A 83 -7.23 9.71 -12.97
CA ILE A 83 -8.38 9.36 -13.82
C ILE A 83 -7.91 9.01 -15.25
N LEU A 84 -6.84 9.64 -15.73
CA LEU A 84 -6.29 9.37 -17.06
C LEU A 84 -5.58 8.02 -17.18
N SER A 85 -5.28 7.33 -16.07
CA SER A 85 -4.72 5.98 -16.13
C SER A 85 -5.79 4.89 -16.27
N LEU A 86 -7.08 5.26 -16.22
CA LEU A 86 -8.17 4.31 -16.41
C LEU A 86 -8.34 3.98 -17.91
N PRO A 87 -8.86 2.78 -18.24
CA PRO A 87 -9.22 2.44 -19.61
C PRO A 87 -10.20 3.43 -20.26
N GLU A 88 -10.09 3.60 -21.58
CA GLU A 88 -10.89 4.57 -22.34
C GLU A 88 -12.40 4.40 -22.15
N TYR A 89 -12.90 3.16 -22.04
CA TYR A 89 -14.32 2.90 -21.85
C TYR A 89 -14.84 3.48 -20.51
N ILE A 90 -14.02 3.52 -19.47
CA ILE A 90 -14.36 4.13 -18.17
C ILE A 90 -14.29 5.66 -18.27
N ILE A 91 -13.27 6.20 -18.96
CA ILE A 91 -13.12 7.64 -19.19
C ILE A 91 -14.30 8.20 -19.99
N ASN A 92 -14.78 7.47 -21.00
CA ASN A 92 -15.94 7.85 -21.79
C ASN A 92 -17.21 7.87 -20.93
N ALA A 93 -17.42 6.85 -20.09
CA ALA A 93 -18.56 6.82 -19.18
C ALA A 93 -18.56 7.97 -18.14
N LEU A 94 -17.37 8.40 -17.68
CA LEU A 94 -17.23 9.59 -16.84
C LEU A 94 -17.56 10.88 -17.59
N SER A 95 -17.13 10.99 -18.85
CA SER A 95 -17.40 12.15 -19.70
C SER A 95 -18.90 12.28 -20.03
N GLU A 96 -19.59 11.15 -20.17
CA GLU A 96 -21.05 11.07 -20.38
C GLU A 96 -21.87 11.24 -19.09
N ASN A 97 -21.23 11.49 -17.93
CA ASN A 97 -21.87 11.56 -16.61
C ASN A 97 -22.63 10.29 -16.19
N LYS A 98 -22.33 9.13 -16.80
CA LYS A 98 -22.84 7.82 -16.35
C LYS A 98 -22.19 7.37 -15.07
N LEU A 99 -20.96 7.84 -14.82
CA LEU A 99 -20.20 7.65 -13.58
C LEU A 99 -19.91 9.00 -12.94
N THR A 100 -19.80 9.01 -11.61
CA THR A 100 -19.33 10.15 -10.85
C THR A 100 -17.83 10.02 -10.59
N GLU A 101 -17.16 11.14 -10.27
CA GLU A 101 -15.74 11.17 -9.92
C GLU A 101 -15.44 10.20 -8.75
N GLY A 102 -16.38 10.00 -7.82
CA GLY A 102 -16.23 9.06 -6.71
C GLY A 102 -16.09 7.60 -7.13
N HIS A 103 -16.75 7.18 -8.21
CA HIS A 103 -16.66 5.81 -8.73
C HIS A 103 -15.28 5.48 -9.33
N THR A 104 -14.46 6.49 -9.64
CA THR A 104 -13.11 6.27 -10.18
C THR A 104 -12.20 5.56 -9.18
N ARG A 105 -12.33 5.87 -7.88
CA ARG A 105 -11.42 5.36 -6.85
C ARG A 105 -11.53 3.83 -6.68
N PRO A 106 -12.72 3.23 -6.52
CA PRO A 106 -12.86 1.77 -6.49
C PRO A 106 -12.35 1.10 -7.76
N LEU A 107 -12.59 1.69 -8.93
CA LEU A 107 -12.12 1.15 -10.22
C LEU A 107 -10.60 1.22 -10.34
N MET A 108 -9.96 2.27 -9.84
CA MET A 108 -8.50 2.41 -9.80
C MET A 108 -7.84 1.39 -8.85
N MET A 109 -8.51 0.96 -7.78
CA MET A 109 -7.98 -0.09 -6.90
C MET A 109 -7.80 -1.44 -7.62
N LEU A 110 -8.53 -1.66 -8.71
CA LEU A 110 -8.50 -2.88 -9.51
C LEU A 110 -7.72 -2.72 -10.82
N ILE A 111 -6.85 -1.71 -10.94
CA ILE A 111 -6.11 -1.44 -12.18
C ILE A 111 -5.23 -2.62 -12.63
N ASP A 112 -4.67 -3.38 -11.67
CA ASP A 112 -3.86 -4.57 -11.93
C ASP A 112 -4.70 -5.79 -12.34
N ARG A 113 -6.03 -5.64 -12.41
CA ARG A 113 -6.99 -6.73 -12.63
C ARG A 113 -8.09 -6.28 -13.61
N PRO A 114 -7.79 -6.24 -14.92
CA PRO A 114 -8.69 -5.68 -15.91
C PRO A 114 -10.06 -6.40 -15.97
N GLN A 115 -10.09 -7.72 -15.75
CA GLN A 115 -11.35 -8.50 -15.75
C GLN A 115 -12.28 -8.10 -14.59
N GLU A 116 -11.76 -8.06 -13.37
CA GLU A 116 -12.54 -7.68 -12.18
C GLU A 116 -12.96 -6.21 -12.22
N GLN A 117 -12.08 -5.33 -12.74
CA GLN A 117 -12.40 -3.92 -12.98
C GLN A 117 -13.55 -3.77 -13.97
N GLU A 118 -13.55 -4.53 -15.07
CA GLU A 118 -14.61 -4.51 -16.08
C GLU A 118 -15.94 -5.03 -15.50
N THR A 119 -15.90 -6.11 -14.71
CA THR A 119 -17.08 -6.64 -14.02
C THR A 119 -17.68 -5.60 -13.07
N LEU A 120 -16.85 -4.98 -12.22
CA LEU A 120 -17.29 -3.94 -11.30
C LEU A 120 -17.88 -2.74 -12.06
N PHE A 121 -17.24 -2.31 -13.15
CA PHE A 121 -17.75 -1.24 -14.00
C PHE A 121 -19.14 -1.55 -14.56
N LYS A 122 -19.33 -2.75 -15.13
CA LYS A 122 -20.64 -3.20 -15.63
C LYS A 122 -21.68 -3.26 -14.52
N GLU A 123 -21.29 -3.71 -13.34
CA GLU A 123 -22.18 -3.81 -12.19
C GLU A 123 -22.62 -2.43 -11.68
N ILE A 124 -21.70 -1.46 -11.60
CA ILE A 124 -22.01 -0.06 -11.24
C ILE A 124 -23.05 0.50 -12.21
N LEU A 125 -22.88 0.28 -13.53
CA LEU A 125 -23.82 0.78 -14.53
C LEU A 125 -25.18 0.07 -14.49
N ALA A 126 -25.19 -1.25 -14.34
CA ALA A 126 -26.41 -2.06 -14.37
C ALA A 126 -27.26 -1.86 -13.10
N LYS A 127 -26.61 -1.88 -11.93
CA LYS A 127 -27.28 -1.79 -10.62
C LYS A 127 -27.35 -0.35 -10.07
N LYS A 128 -26.75 0.62 -10.76
CA LYS A 128 -26.63 2.03 -10.30
C LYS A 128 -26.08 2.11 -8.87
N LEU A 129 -25.00 1.36 -8.63
CA LEU A 129 -24.38 1.29 -7.31
C LEU A 129 -23.96 2.68 -6.84
N ASN A 130 -24.06 2.90 -5.53
CA ASN A 130 -23.49 4.09 -4.92
C ASN A 130 -21.97 3.95 -4.73
N VAL A 131 -21.29 5.08 -4.49
CA VAL A 131 -19.83 5.12 -4.34
C VAL A 131 -19.32 4.20 -3.23
N ARG A 132 -20.06 4.10 -2.12
CA ARG A 132 -19.67 3.28 -0.97
C ARG A 132 -19.82 1.79 -1.26
N GLU A 133 -20.87 1.39 -1.95
CA GLU A 133 -21.10 0.01 -2.41
C GLU A 133 -19.99 -0.42 -3.37
N ALA A 134 -19.70 0.41 -4.37
CA ALA A 134 -18.61 0.15 -5.31
C ALA A 134 -17.25 0.01 -4.59
N GLU A 135 -16.99 0.87 -3.59
CA GLU A 135 -15.78 0.79 -2.78
C GLU A 135 -15.72 -0.48 -1.92
N SER A 136 -16.84 -0.88 -1.33
CA SER A 136 -16.92 -2.12 -0.54
C SER A 136 -16.61 -3.34 -1.41
N ILE A 137 -17.20 -3.43 -2.60
CA ILE A 137 -16.97 -4.54 -3.54
C ILE A 137 -15.50 -4.57 -3.96
N ALA A 138 -14.93 -3.43 -4.37
CA ALA A 138 -13.53 -3.35 -4.75
C ALA A 138 -12.58 -3.75 -3.61
N ARG A 139 -12.88 -3.35 -2.36
CA ARG A 139 -12.09 -3.76 -1.19
C ARG A 139 -12.22 -5.25 -0.90
N HIS A 140 -13.41 -5.84 -0.98
CA HIS A 140 -13.60 -7.29 -0.78
C HIS A 140 -12.77 -8.08 -1.78
N ILE A 141 -12.84 -7.71 -3.06
CA ILE A 141 -12.05 -8.31 -4.14
C ILE A 141 -10.53 -8.17 -3.90
N ALA A 142 -10.10 -7.01 -3.37
CA ALA A 142 -8.70 -6.78 -3.03
C ALA A 142 -8.23 -7.66 -1.85
N VAL A 143 -9.04 -7.75 -0.78
CA VAL A 143 -8.73 -8.49 0.46
C VAL A 143 -8.77 -10.00 0.25
N GLU A 144 -9.75 -10.51 -0.51
CA GLU A 144 -9.87 -11.94 -0.80
C GLU A 144 -8.63 -12.46 -1.55
N ARG A 145 -8.04 -11.65 -2.43
CA ARG A 145 -6.74 -11.99 -3.04
C ARG A 145 -5.57 -11.88 -2.08
N ALA A 146 -5.53 -10.87 -1.21
CA ALA A 146 -4.46 -10.78 -0.22
C ALA A 146 -4.42 -12.06 0.63
N ARG A 147 -5.60 -12.59 1.00
CA ARG A 147 -5.71 -13.91 1.64
C ARG A 147 -5.29 -15.04 0.71
N LYS A 148 -5.79 -15.10 -0.52
CA LYS A 148 -5.45 -16.18 -1.47
C LYS A 148 -3.97 -16.23 -1.88
N LEU A 149 -3.30 -15.08 -1.98
CA LEU A 149 -1.86 -15.01 -2.24
C LEU A 149 -1.05 -15.47 -1.03
N ILE A 150 -1.44 -15.04 0.17
CA ILE A 150 -0.85 -15.55 1.42
C ILE A 150 -1.04 -17.06 1.52
N ASP A 151 -2.22 -17.57 1.16
CA ASP A 151 -2.50 -19.01 1.16
C ASP A 151 -1.67 -19.76 0.12
N GLN A 152 -1.42 -19.20 -1.08
CA GLN A 152 -0.57 -19.85 -2.08
C GLN A 152 0.88 -20.00 -1.62
N GLU A 153 1.48 -18.96 -1.01
CA GLU A 153 2.82 -19.05 -0.43
C GLU A 153 2.87 -20.10 0.69
N LEU A 154 1.83 -20.18 1.52
CA LEU A 154 1.72 -21.20 2.57
C LEU A 154 1.55 -22.60 1.99
N ILE A 155 0.80 -22.76 0.90
CA ILE A 155 0.63 -24.03 0.19
C ILE A 155 1.96 -24.48 -0.42
N ASP A 156 2.71 -23.58 -1.06
CA ASP A 156 4.01 -23.90 -1.65
C ASP A 156 5.01 -24.33 -0.56
N ILE A 157 4.99 -23.66 0.60
CA ILE A 157 5.78 -24.03 1.78
C ILE A 157 5.30 -25.37 2.37
N GLU A 158 3.99 -25.60 2.45
CA GLU A 158 3.41 -26.87 2.92
C GLU A 158 3.82 -28.04 2.02
N ASP A 159 3.83 -27.84 0.70
CA ASP A 159 4.25 -28.84 -0.27
C ASP A 159 5.76 -29.11 -0.20
N LEU A 160 6.59 -28.09 0.04
CA LEU A 160 8.01 -28.29 0.32
C LEU A 160 8.24 -29.11 1.60
N PHE A 161 7.47 -28.84 2.66
CA PHE A 161 7.53 -29.61 3.90
C PHE A 161 7.06 -31.05 3.69
N LYS A 162 6.02 -31.29 2.87
CA LYS A 162 5.57 -32.63 2.50
C LYS A 162 6.65 -33.40 1.73
N GLU A 163 7.32 -32.76 0.77
CA GLU A 163 8.39 -33.38 -0.03
C GLU A 163 9.60 -33.75 0.85
N LYS A 164 10.02 -32.85 1.74
CA LYS A 164 11.19 -33.04 2.62
C LYS A 164 10.95 -34.03 3.75
N LEU A 165 9.79 -33.96 4.39
CA LEU A 165 9.49 -34.76 5.59
C LEU A 165 8.79 -36.09 5.24
N GLY A 166 8.17 -36.19 4.06
CA GLY A 166 7.44 -37.38 3.62
C GLY A 166 6.13 -37.63 4.40
N THR A 167 5.72 -36.67 5.22
CA THR A 167 4.55 -36.74 6.10
C THR A 167 3.58 -35.59 5.79
N ARG A 168 2.33 -35.74 6.22
CA ARG A 168 1.35 -34.67 6.06
C ARG A 168 1.69 -33.54 7.02
N VAL A 169 1.96 -32.36 6.46
CA VAL A 169 2.19 -31.13 7.20
C VAL A 169 1.02 -30.20 6.95
N ARG A 170 0.53 -29.55 8.00
CA ARG A 170 -0.49 -28.51 7.93
C ARG A 170 0.04 -27.24 8.55
N ILE A 171 -0.11 -26.13 7.85
CA ILE A 171 0.35 -24.82 8.33
C ILE A 171 -0.88 -23.94 8.57
N GLU A 172 -1.13 -23.62 9.84
CA GLU A 172 -2.19 -22.70 10.24
C GLU A 172 -1.58 -21.36 10.65
N LYS A 173 -1.95 -20.28 9.97
CA LYS A 173 -1.51 -18.93 10.32
C LYS A 173 -2.44 -18.29 11.35
N LYS A 174 -1.89 -17.65 12.39
CA LYS A 174 -2.64 -16.81 13.35
C LYS A 174 -2.28 -15.32 13.15
N GLU A 175 -2.99 -14.41 13.80
CA GLU A 175 -2.77 -12.96 13.67
C GLU A 175 -1.35 -12.52 14.10
N GLU A 176 -0.77 -13.22 15.08
CA GLU A 176 0.68 -13.21 15.37
C GLU A 176 1.21 -14.65 15.36
N GLY A 177 2.13 -14.94 14.43
CA GLY A 177 2.78 -16.25 14.29
C GLY A 177 1.97 -17.30 13.52
N GLY A 178 2.35 -18.56 13.68
CA GLY A 178 1.72 -19.69 13.00
C GLY A 178 1.97 -21.00 13.73
N ARG A 179 1.15 -22.00 13.45
CA ARG A 179 1.27 -23.36 13.96
C ARG A 179 1.53 -24.30 12.78
N VAL A 180 2.65 -25.00 12.81
CA VAL A 180 2.92 -26.11 11.91
C VAL A 180 2.58 -27.39 12.66
N THR A 181 1.64 -28.18 12.11
CA THR A 181 1.24 -29.48 12.67
C THR A 181 1.72 -30.56 11.71
N ILE A 182 2.51 -31.51 12.23
CA ILE A 182 3.07 -32.62 11.45
C ILE A 182 2.44 -33.90 11.98
N ASP A 183 1.70 -34.60 11.13
CA ASP A 183 1.09 -35.89 11.48
C ASP A 183 2.13 -37.01 11.34
N PHE A 184 2.29 -37.83 12.38
CA PHE A 184 3.15 -39.03 12.36
C PHE A 184 2.32 -40.26 12.71
N PHE A 185 2.63 -41.41 12.10
CA PHE A 185 1.87 -42.65 12.28
C PHE A 185 2.49 -43.54 13.36
N ASN A 186 3.82 -43.61 13.42
CA ASN A 186 4.55 -44.47 14.36
C ASN A 186 5.65 -43.72 15.12
N LYS A 187 6.09 -44.31 16.25
CA LYS A 187 7.22 -43.78 17.04
C LYS A 187 8.54 -43.75 16.25
N GLU A 188 8.68 -44.63 15.27
CA GLU A 188 9.82 -44.69 14.36
C GLU A 188 9.81 -43.51 13.37
N ASP A 189 8.64 -43.13 12.84
CA ASP A 189 8.48 -41.97 11.96
C ASP A 189 8.86 -40.68 12.69
N LEU A 190 8.48 -40.55 13.97
CA LEU A 190 8.86 -39.41 14.79
C LEU A 190 10.39 -39.31 14.98
N ARG A 191 11.08 -40.44 15.11
CA ARG A 191 12.55 -40.48 15.17
C ARG A 191 13.17 -40.12 13.82
N ALA A 192 12.62 -40.63 12.72
CA ALA A 192 13.10 -40.28 11.37
C ALA A 192 12.88 -38.79 11.04
N LEU A 193 11.78 -38.20 11.52
CA LEU A 193 11.53 -36.76 11.42
C LEU A 193 12.56 -35.96 12.23
N LEU A 194 12.85 -36.39 13.45
CA LEU A 194 13.88 -35.77 14.29
C LEU A 194 15.27 -35.86 13.65
N GLU A 195 15.63 -37.02 13.09
CA GLU A 195 16.88 -37.19 12.35
C GLU A 195 16.95 -36.31 11.10
N ARG A 196 15.87 -36.16 10.33
CA ARG A 196 15.85 -35.30 9.13
C ARG A 196 15.97 -33.82 9.46
N ILE A 197 15.40 -33.37 10.58
CA ILE A 197 15.52 -31.98 11.04
C ILE A 197 16.94 -31.70 11.56
N VAL A 198 17.55 -32.66 12.28
CA VAL A 198 18.91 -32.53 12.84
C VAL A 198 20.02 -32.80 11.81
N ALA A 199 19.75 -33.57 10.75
CA ALA A 199 20.72 -33.88 9.71
C ALA A 199 21.20 -32.63 8.95
N ASP A 200 20.38 -31.59 8.85
CA ASP A 200 20.77 -30.30 8.27
C ASP A 200 21.68 -29.47 9.20
N GLU A 201 21.74 -29.74 10.50
CA GLU A 201 22.70 -29.09 11.43
C GLU A 201 24.13 -29.65 11.29
N LYS A 202 24.27 -30.91 10.88
CA LYS A 202 25.59 -31.55 10.73
C LYS A 202 26.42 -31.01 9.56
N VAL A 203 25.81 -30.29 8.62
CA VAL A 203 26.53 -29.64 7.51
C VAL A 203 27.09 -28.26 7.93
N ASN A 204 26.51 -27.61 8.95
CA ASN A 204 27.00 -26.31 9.45
C ASN A 204 27.91 -26.42 10.69
N HIS A 205 27.80 -27.47 11.50
CA HIS A 205 28.68 -27.63 12.67
C HIS A 205 30.12 -28.05 12.33
N SER A 206 30.38 -28.60 11.14
CA SER A 206 31.75 -28.98 10.72
C SER A 206 32.70 -27.81 10.50
N GLN A 207 32.21 -26.55 10.48
CA GLN A 207 33.07 -25.36 10.44
C GLN A 207 33.31 -24.72 11.82
N ILE A 208 32.54 -25.08 12.85
CA ILE A 208 32.66 -24.46 14.19
C ILE A 208 33.58 -25.29 15.09
N GLU A 209 33.60 -26.62 14.94
CA GLU A 209 34.34 -27.52 15.84
C GLU A 209 35.87 -27.53 15.66
N ILE A 210 36.42 -27.06 14.52
CA ILE A 210 37.88 -27.06 14.28
C ILE A 210 38.64 -26.00 15.12
N SER A 211 37.93 -25.08 15.79
CA SER A 211 38.57 -23.98 16.53
C SER A 211 38.68 -24.15 18.05
N VAL A 212 38.10 -25.21 18.64
CA VAL A 212 38.00 -25.37 20.11
C VAL A 212 38.88 -26.49 20.68
N GLU A 213 39.38 -27.42 19.86
CA GLU A 213 40.13 -28.59 20.37
C GLU A 213 41.60 -28.33 20.77
N ASN A 214 42.15 -27.13 20.57
CA ASN A 214 43.57 -26.86 20.87
C ASN A 214 43.88 -26.28 22.25
N THR A 215 42.90 -26.15 23.15
CA THR A 215 43.17 -25.64 24.51
C THR A 215 42.31 -26.34 25.56
N SER A 216 42.65 -27.58 25.92
CA SER A 216 42.55 -28.07 27.31
C SER A 216 42.89 -29.55 27.43
N SER A 217 44.13 -29.86 27.80
CA SER A 217 44.42 -31.00 28.68
C SER A 217 45.77 -30.79 29.37
N LEU A 218 45.72 -30.71 30.70
CA LEU A 218 46.72 -30.95 31.75
C LEU A 218 46.05 -30.44 33.05
N THR A 219 45.42 -31.32 33.85
CA THR A 219 45.92 -31.91 35.12
C THR A 219 46.33 -30.85 36.14
N ASP A 220 46.08 -30.91 37.45
CA ASP A 220 45.38 -31.75 38.44
C ASP A 220 45.38 -30.85 39.73
N GLU A 221 44.94 -31.39 40.87
CA GLU A 221 45.13 -30.88 42.26
C GLU A 221 44.00 -29.97 42.81
N GLU A 222 43.19 -30.51 43.75
CA GLU A 222 43.23 -30.26 45.22
C GLU A 222 42.64 -28.88 45.58
N GLU A 223 41.83 -28.62 46.61
CA GLU A 223 41.40 -29.25 47.86
C GLU A 223 40.22 -28.32 48.34
N VAL A 224 39.07 -28.84 48.81
CA VAL A 224 38.63 -28.82 50.23
C VAL A 224 37.89 -27.55 50.73
N LEU A 225 36.60 -27.77 51.12
CA LEU A 225 35.82 -27.16 52.24
C LEU A 225 35.45 -25.64 52.18
N ILE A 226 34.35 -25.08 52.72
CA ILE A 226 33.43 -25.40 53.84
C ILE A 226 32.15 -24.50 53.75
N GLU A 227 31.03 -25.05 54.23
CA GLU A 227 29.83 -24.48 54.92
C GLU A 227 28.94 -23.35 54.35
N ASP A 228 27.70 -23.80 54.05
CA ASP A 228 26.38 -23.36 54.53
C ASP A 228 26.30 -22.27 55.63
N GLN A 229 25.57 -21.18 55.36
CA GLN A 229 24.69 -20.52 56.35
C GLN A 229 23.46 -19.89 55.69
N THR A 230 22.30 -20.28 56.21
CA THR A 230 21.01 -19.63 56.08
C THR A 230 20.86 -18.52 57.13
N SER A 231 20.35 -17.34 56.73
CA SER A 231 19.63 -16.44 57.65
C SER A 231 18.71 -15.46 56.92
N LYS A 232 17.43 -15.49 57.32
CA LYS A 232 16.38 -14.50 57.03
C LYS A 232 16.69 -13.15 57.71
N SER A 233 16.22 -12.06 57.11
CA SER A 233 15.45 -11.01 57.80
C SER A 233 14.79 -10.05 56.80
N GLU A 234 13.63 -9.56 57.21
CA GLU A 234 12.71 -8.63 56.57
C GLU A 234 13.28 -7.20 56.44
N ASP A 235 12.52 -6.38 55.71
CA ASP A 235 12.46 -4.91 55.72
C ASP A 235 13.01 -4.18 54.47
N ASP A 236 12.07 -3.48 53.83
CA ASP A 236 12.19 -2.17 53.15
C ASP A 236 11.36 -2.08 51.86
N GLU A 237 10.05 -2.01 52.05
CA GLU A 237 9.15 -1.23 51.20
C GLU A 237 9.65 0.22 51.11
N SER A 238 10.19 0.67 49.97
CA SER A 238 10.18 2.11 49.58
C SER A 238 10.82 2.48 48.23
N LEU A 239 10.92 1.59 47.22
CA LEU A 239 11.66 1.93 45.98
C LEU A 239 10.83 2.41 44.78
N TYR A 240 9.50 2.48 44.87
CA TYR A 240 8.66 2.97 43.76
C TYR A 240 7.51 3.89 44.22
N SER A 241 7.82 4.97 44.94
CA SER A 241 6.88 6.08 45.15
C SER A 241 7.03 7.17 44.09
N VAL A 242 5.99 7.34 43.27
CA VAL A 242 5.89 8.37 42.23
C VAL A 242 5.39 9.69 42.84
N THR A 243 6.28 10.47 43.43
CA THR A 243 5.99 11.87 43.81
C THR A 243 7.28 12.69 43.81
N ASN A 244 7.62 13.31 42.67
CA ASN A 244 8.36 14.58 42.57
C ASN A 244 8.62 14.98 41.11
N PHE A 245 7.55 15.15 40.32
CA PHE A 245 7.61 16.00 39.14
C PHE A 245 6.39 16.90 39.13
N SER A 246 6.59 18.19 39.37
CA SER A 246 5.57 19.22 39.25
C SER A 246 6.13 20.43 38.51
N ILE A 247 5.33 20.87 37.53
CA ILE A 247 5.24 22.16 36.81
C ILE A 247 6.36 22.47 35.81
#